data_AF-A0A956NL06-F1
#
_entry.id   AF-A0A956NL06-F1
#
_cell.length_a   1.000
_cell.length_b   1.000
_cell.length_c   1.000
_cell.angle_alpha   90.00
_cell.angle_beta   90.00
_cell.angle_gamma   90.00
#
_symmetry.space_group_name_H-M   'P 1'
#
loop_
_entity.id
_entity.type
_entity.pdbx_description
1 polymer ?
#
loop_
_entity_poly.entity_id
_entity_poly.type
_entity_poly.pdbx_seq_one_letter_code
_entity_poly.pdbx_strand_id
1 'polypeptide(L)'
;MTARHRTTYAVRTDFTHGSRSMLLALLVLLVSVSGLANAAGDPTGACCFDDCSCMVLTEDECSPAGVYQGDGTLCDPNPCTCPPGSCCFEDGSCQEIDQITCMESGGEYQGDDTFCDPNPCRQPEDGACCIGSEECRVVSESSCMGIFLGIGVPCDPNPCPAVITGACCLGSAQCLVTFRAECDGMLGDWMGDFLDCEPDPCESTGACCFADGSCLRITEGNCISAGGLFAGDGVTCGDAFCFEFPGACCLEDGTCRIEFEGFCDGVYQGPAVPCEPNPCDVVPSQQSSWGEIKATYR
;
A
#
# COMPACT_ATOMS: atom_id res chain seq x y z
N MET A 1 -65.85 -27.09 -47.45
CA MET A 1 -66.34 -25.70 -47.59
C MET A 1 -65.23 -24.87 -48.21
N THR A 2 -65.49 -24.34 -49.43
CA THR A 2 -64.97 -23.09 -50.05
C THR A 2 -63.60 -22.53 -49.60
N ALA A 3 -62.55 -22.51 -50.43
CA ALA A 3 -62.27 -21.70 -51.64
C ALA A 3 -61.73 -20.27 -51.38
N ARG A 4 -60.53 -19.97 -51.95
CA ARG A 4 -60.03 -18.74 -52.66
C ARG A 4 -58.48 -18.79 -52.70
N HIS A 5 -57.78 -19.10 -53.81
CA HIS A 5 -57.41 -18.27 -54.99
C HIS A 5 -56.89 -16.86 -54.61
N ARG A 6 -55.73 -16.34 -55.08
CA ARG A 6 -55.25 -16.28 -56.47
C ARG A 6 -53.76 -15.86 -56.59
N THR A 7 -53.12 -16.44 -57.60
CA THR A 7 -51.87 -16.14 -58.33
C THR A 7 -51.96 -14.77 -59.08
N THR A 8 -50.93 -14.03 -59.56
CA THR A 8 -49.97 -14.25 -60.70
C THR A 8 -49.18 -12.95 -61.07
N TYR A 9 -47.90 -13.12 -61.51
CA TYR A 9 -47.04 -12.48 -62.56
C TYR A 9 -46.96 -10.97 -62.94
N ALA A 10 -45.73 -10.41 -62.85
CA ALA A 10 -44.72 -10.05 -63.90
C ALA A 10 -45.06 -9.36 -65.28
N VAL A 11 -44.33 -8.24 -65.54
CA VAL A 11 -43.52 -7.84 -66.74
C VAL A 11 -44.11 -6.99 -67.92
N ARG A 12 -43.32 -5.93 -68.25
CA ARG A 12 -43.06 -5.15 -69.50
C ARG A 12 -44.05 -4.09 -70.04
N THR A 13 -43.49 -2.94 -70.41
CA THR A 13 -43.72 -2.27 -71.71
C THR A 13 -42.47 -1.48 -72.18
N ASP A 14 -42.09 -1.70 -73.44
CA ASP A 14 -41.18 -0.88 -74.27
C ASP A 14 -42.00 0.19 -75.02
N PHE A 15 -41.42 1.34 -75.37
CA PHE A 15 -41.84 2.14 -76.54
C PHE A 15 -40.67 2.92 -77.13
N THR A 16 -40.41 2.72 -78.42
CA THR A 16 -39.43 3.48 -79.22
C THR A 16 -40.06 4.05 -80.50
N HIS A 17 -39.50 5.18 -80.96
CA HIS A 17 -39.34 5.69 -82.35
C HIS A 17 -40.37 6.64 -83.03
N GLY A 18 -39.80 7.76 -83.55
CA GLY A 18 -40.23 8.54 -84.74
C GLY A 18 -40.57 10.01 -84.44
N SER A 19 -40.13 11.08 -85.14
CA SER A 19 -39.47 11.20 -86.46
C SER A 19 -39.18 12.71 -86.80
N ARG A 20 -37.98 12.99 -87.34
CA ARG A 20 -37.61 13.93 -88.45
C ARG A 20 -37.30 15.45 -88.28
N SER A 21 -36.31 15.86 -89.10
CA SER A 21 -35.90 17.20 -89.61
C SER A 21 -34.97 18.02 -88.71
N MET A 22 -33.66 18.16 -88.93
CA MET A 22 -32.81 18.50 -90.11
C MET A 22 -32.98 19.95 -90.61
N LEU A 23 -31.88 20.72 -90.52
CA LEU A 23 -31.47 21.95 -91.23
C LEU A 23 -31.64 23.35 -90.60
N LEU A 24 -30.52 24.11 -90.69
CA LEU A 24 -30.29 25.57 -90.65
C LEU A 24 -30.26 26.24 -89.27
N ALA A 25 -29.34 27.14 -88.90
CA ALA A 25 -28.08 27.65 -89.45
C ALA A 25 -27.44 28.50 -88.31
N LEU A 26 -26.19 28.24 -87.94
CA LEU A 26 -25.04 29.12 -88.21
C LEU A 26 -25.22 30.61 -87.84
N LEU A 27 -24.68 31.00 -86.68
CA LEU A 27 -24.16 32.35 -86.42
C LEU A 27 -22.93 32.22 -85.52
N VAL A 28 -21.76 32.27 -86.17
CA VAL A 28 -20.41 32.32 -85.60
C VAL A 28 -20.16 33.74 -85.08
N LEU A 29 -19.54 33.91 -83.90
CA LEU A 29 -18.39 34.82 -83.64
C LEU A 29 -18.11 35.04 -82.12
N LEU A 30 -17.10 34.31 -81.63
CA LEU A 30 -15.99 34.76 -80.78
C LEU A 30 -16.25 35.47 -79.44
N VAL A 31 -16.11 34.75 -78.32
CA VAL A 31 -15.31 35.21 -77.16
C VAL A 31 -14.54 34.02 -76.55
N SER A 32 -13.21 34.10 -76.70
CA SER A 32 -12.11 33.44 -75.97
C SER A 32 -12.23 31.98 -75.51
N VAL A 33 -11.45 31.12 -76.18
CA VAL A 33 -10.85 29.94 -75.56
C VAL A 33 -9.77 30.43 -74.60
N SER A 34 -10.13 30.63 -73.32
CA SER A 34 -9.18 30.81 -72.22
C SER A 34 -9.60 29.86 -71.10
N GLY A 35 -8.91 28.73 -70.97
CA GLY A 35 -9.09 27.84 -69.82
C GLY A 35 -9.87 26.56 -70.11
N LEU A 36 -9.36 25.70 -70.99
CA LEU A 36 -9.42 24.26 -70.70
C LEU A 36 -8.42 23.99 -69.57
N ALA A 37 -8.74 24.41 -68.35
CA ALA A 37 -8.11 23.89 -67.15
C ALA A 37 -8.98 22.70 -66.69
N ASN A 38 -8.31 21.58 -66.47
CA ASN A 38 -8.82 20.39 -65.80
C ASN A 38 -9.90 20.73 -64.76
N ALA A 39 -11.06 20.06 -64.79
CA ALA A 39 -11.95 20.01 -63.62
C ALA A 39 -11.35 19.08 -62.54
N ALA A 40 -10.10 19.32 -62.16
CA ALA A 40 -9.65 18.98 -60.83
C ALA A 40 -10.33 20.03 -59.95
N GLY A 41 -11.19 19.61 -59.00
CA GLY A 41 -11.67 20.53 -57.98
C GLY A 41 -10.48 21.22 -57.32
N ASP A 42 -10.67 22.46 -56.87
CA ASP A 42 -9.63 23.18 -56.13
C ASP A 42 -9.08 22.27 -55.02
N PRO A 43 -7.76 22.23 -54.82
CA PRO A 43 -7.19 21.35 -53.83
C PRO A 43 -7.76 21.69 -52.44
N THR A 44 -8.08 20.64 -51.69
CA THR A 44 -8.64 20.74 -50.34
C THR A 44 -7.66 20.20 -49.31
N GLY A 45 -7.82 20.65 -48.07
CA GLY A 45 -6.98 20.30 -46.94
C GLY A 45 -7.71 20.53 -45.62
N ALA A 46 -7.10 20.09 -44.52
CA ALA A 46 -7.59 20.34 -43.18
C ALA A 46 -7.56 21.84 -42.85
N CYS A 47 -8.70 22.36 -42.41
CA CYS A 47 -8.85 23.69 -41.86
C CYS A 47 -9.08 23.60 -40.36
N CYS A 48 -8.19 24.21 -39.57
CA CYS A 48 -8.25 24.21 -38.12
C CYS A 48 -8.88 25.49 -37.59
N PHE A 49 -9.95 25.35 -36.81
CA PHE A 49 -10.62 26.48 -36.16
C PHE A 49 -10.12 26.67 -34.73
N ASP A 50 -10.48 27.81 -34.12
CA ASP A 50 -10.08 28.17 -32.76
C ASP A 50 -10.65 27.21 -31.69
N ASP A 51 -11.75 26.50 -31.99
CA ASP A 51 -12.33 25.46 -31.14
C ASP A 51 -11.74 24.06 -31.42
N CYS A 52 -10.60 24.02 -32.12
CA CYS A 52 -9.92 22.82 -32.60
C CYS A 52 -10.74 21.90 -33.52
N SER A 53 -11.92 22.34 -33.95
CA SER A 53 -12.65 21.61 -34.97
C SER A 53 -11.84 21.59 -36.27
N CYS A 54 -11.95 20.48 -37.00
CA CYS A 54 -11.31 20.31 -38.27
C CYS A 54 -12.35 20.02 -39.35
N MET A 55 -12.30 20.79 -40.43
CA MET A 55 -13.08 20.52 -41.64
C MET A 55 -12.15 20.45 -42.84
N VAL A 56 -12.43 19.55 -43.79
CA VAL A 56 -11.71 19.51 -45.06
C VAL A 56 -12.34 20.54 -45.99
N LEU A 57 -11.66 21.66 -46.19
CA LEU A 57 -12.12 22.83 -46.96
C LEU A 57 -11.06 23.21 -48.01
N THR A 58 -11.41 24.09 -48.93
CA THR A 58 -10.41 24.79 -49.75
C THR A 58 -9.72 25.89 -48.94
N GLU A 59 -8.55 26.36 -49.38
CA GLU A 59 -7.82 27.46 -48.70
C GLU A 59 -8.68 28.73 -48.57
N ASP A 60 -9.42 29.07 -49.64
CA ASP A 60 -10.31 30.25 -49.68
C ASP A 60 -11.52 30.12 -48.75
N GLU A 61 -12.02 28.90 -48.51
CA GLU A 61 -13.14 28.64 -47.58
C GLU A 61 -12.66 28.59 -46.12
N CYS A 62 -11.39 28.23 -45.91
CA CYS A 62 -10.78 28.17 -44.58
C CYS A 62 -10.45 29.57 -44.04
N SER A 63 -9.92 30.44 -44.90
CA SER A 63 -9.54 31.80 -44.52
C SER A 63 -10.74 32.76 -44.62
N PRO A 64 -10.99 33.65 -43.65
CA PRO A 64 -10.15 33.98 -42.49
C PRO A 64 -10.56 33.28 -41.19
N ALA A 65 -11.50 32.32 -41.24
CA ALA A 65 -12.12 31.73 -40.06
C ALA A 65 -11.26 30.67 -39.35
N GLY A 66 -10.29 30.08 -40.05
CA GLY A 66 -9.37 29.08 -39.52
C GLY A 66 -8.00 29.11 -40.18
N VAL A 67 -7.14 28.18 -39.75
CA VAL A 67 -5.76 28.00 -40.22
C VAL A 67 -5.71 26.79 -41.15
N TYR A 68 -5.37 27.02 -42.42
CA TYR A 68 -5.26 25.97 -43.43
C TYR A 68 -3.93 25.20 -43.28
N GLN A 69 -4.00 23.87 -43.19
CA GLN A 69 -2.83 22.99 -42.98
C GLN A 69 -2.13 22.57 -44.29
N GLY A 70 -2.66 23.00 -45.44
CA GLY A 70 -2.11 22.72 -46.76
C GLY A 70 -2.83 21.59 -47.49
N ASP A 71 -2.64 21.55 -48.81
CA ASP A 71 -3.36 20.64 -49.71
C ASP A 71 -3.10 19.16 -49.42
N GLY A 72 -4.17 18.36 -49.44
CA GLY A 72 -4.11 16.91 -49.23
C GLY A 72 -3.99 16.49 -47.77
N THR A 73 -4.00 17.42 -46.82
CA THR A 73 -4.12 17.12 -45.39
C THR A 73 -5.56 16.71 -45.04
N LEU A 74 -5.72 15.80 -44.08
CA LEU A 74 -7.02 15.26 -43.66
C LEU A 74 -7.29 15.61 -42.19
N CYS A 75 -8.57 15.57 -41.79
CA CYS A 75 -9.01 15.80 -40.42
C CYS A 75 -9.07 14.53 -39.56
N ASP A 76 -8.65 13.39 -40.11
CA ASP A 76 -8.55 12.12 -39.40
C ASP A 76 -7.20 11.45 -39.77
N PRO A 77 -6.22 11.41 -38.85
CA PRO A 77 -6.26 11.98 -37.49
C PRO A 77 -6.34 13.50 -37.50
N ASN A 78 -7.01 14.13 -36.51
CA ASN A 78 -7.16 15.58 -36.45
C ASN A 78 -5.79 16.28 -36.28
N PRO A 79 -5.34 17.10 -37.25
CA PRO A 79 -4.06 17.80 -37.16
C PRO A 79 -4.12 19.07 -36.31
N CYS A 80 -5.30 19.49 -35.86
CA CYS A 80 -5.52 20.72 -35.11
C CYS A 80 -5.14 20.50 -33.63
N THR A 81 -4.06 21.14 -33.19
CA THR A 81 -3.58 21.02 -31.80
C THR A 81 -4.39 21.92 -30.87
N CYS A 82 -5.07 21.35 -29.88
CA CYS A 82 -5.54 22.12 -28.73
C CYS A 82 -4.43 22.25 -27.68
N PRO A 83 -4.42 23.35 -26.91
CA PRO A 83 -3.71 23.37 -25.63
C PRO A 83 -4.22 22.20 -24.77
N PRO A 84 -3.33 21.43 -24.12
CA PRO A 84 -3.75 20.44 -23.15
C PRO A 84 -4.38 21.14 -21.93
N GLY A 85 -5.26 20.43 -21.25
CA GLY A 85 -5.82 20.83 -19.98
C GLY A 85 -5.87 19.65 -19.02
N SER A 86 -6.11 19.92 -17.75
CA SER A 86 -6.27 18.87 -16.75
C SER A 86 -7.59 18.13 -16.96
N CYS A 87 -7.51 16.83 -17.14
CA CYS A 87 -8.62 15.89 -17.21
C CYS A 87 -8.75 15.13 -15.89
N CYS A 88 -9.92 15.23 -15.25
CA CYS A 88 -10.19 14.61 -13.96
C CYS A 88 -10.98 13.31 -14.09
N PHE A 89 -10.50 12.26 -13.42
CA PHE A 89 -11.17 10.96 -13.39
C PHE A 89 -11.82 10.69 -12.02
N GLU A 90 -12.73 9.72 -11.98
CA GLU A 90 -13.51 9.38 -10.77
C GLU A 90 -12.63 8.89 -9.60
N ASP A 91 -11.48 8.28 -9.89
CA ASP A 91 -10.49 7.82 -8.91
C ASP A 91 -9.62 8.96 -8.35
N GLY A 92 -9.87 10.21 -8.77
CA GLY A 92 -9.09 11.38 -8.39
C GLY A 92 -7.78 11.54 -9.17
N SER A 93 -7.51 10.66 -10.14
CA SER A 93 -6.37 10.81 -11.03
C SER A 93 -6.57 12.00 -11.98
N CYS A 94 -5.45 12.58 -12.40
CA CYS A 94 -5.39 13.75 -13.27
C CYS A 94 -4.41 13.49 -14.41
N GLN A 95 -4.81 13.80 -15.65
CA GLN A 95 -3.94 13.77 -16.82
C GLN A 95 -4.02 15.06 -17.60
N GLU A 96 -2.91 15.54 -18.13
CA GLU A 96 -2.87 16.71 -19.03
C GLU A 96 -3.03 16.25 -20.48
N ILE A 97 -4.26 16.28 -20.98
CA ILE A 97 -4.66 15.81 -22.31
C ILE A 97 -5.65 16.80 -22.93
N ASP A 98 -5.89 16.71 -24.23
CA ASP A 98 -6.88 17.57 -24.89
C ASP A 98 -8.33 17.19 -24.50
N GLN A 99 -9.26 18.12 -24.75
CA GLN A 99 -10.68 17.95 -24.40
C GLN A 99 -11.30 16.68 -24.99
N ILE A 100 -10.99 16.36 -26.26
CA ILE A 100 -11.60 15.21 -26.94
C ILE A 100 -11.13 13.93 -26.29
N THR A 101 -9.81 13.77 -26.13
CA THR A 101 -9.22 12.60 -25.48
C THR A 101 -9.72 12.44 -24.03
N CYS A 102 -9.91 13.54 -23.31
CA CYS A 102 -10.46 13.52 -21.94
C CYS A 102 -11.88 12.96 -21.89
N MET A 103 -12.77 13.47 -22.74
CA MET A 103 -14.17 13.03 -22.78
C MET A 103 -14.32 11.60 -23.30
N GLU A 104 -13.50 11.21 -24.28
CA GLU A 104 -13.45 9.82 -24.78
C GLU A 104 -12.95 8.83 -23.71
N SER A 105 -12.06 9.29 -22.82
CA SER A 105 -11.56 8.50 -21.69
C SER A 105 -12.50 8.50 -20.48
N GLY A 106 -13.66 9.16 -20.57
CA GLY A 106 -14.66 9.25 -19.49
C GLY A 106 -14.31 10.22 -18.36
N GLY A 107 -13.36 11.13 -18.57
CA GLY A 107 -12.99 12.15 -17.60
C GLY A 107 -13.76 13.46 -17.76
N GLU A 108 -13.62 14.35 -16.77
CA GLU A 108 -14.16 15.70 -16.77
C GLU A 108 -13.04 16.73 -17.06
N TYR A 109 -13.14 17.38 -18.22
CA TYR A 109 -12.17 18.38 -18.66
C TYR A 109 -12.34 19.70 -17.91
N GLN A 110 -11.27 20.20 -17.31
CA GLN A 110 -11.32 21.42 -16.47
C GLN A 110 -11.10 22.72 -17.25
N GLY A 111 -10.80 22.63 -18.56
CA GLY A 111 -10.53 23.77 -19.43
C GLY A 111 -9.09 23.79 -19.93
N ASP A 112 -8.84 24.64 -20.93
CA ASP A 112 -7.53 24.79 -21.54
C ASP A 112 -6.55 25.47 -20.56
N ASP A 113 -5.27 25.10 -20.64
CA ASP A 113 -4.19 25.63 -19.80
C ASP A 113 -4.40 25.41 -18.28
N THR A 114 -5.20 24.42 -17.89
CA THR A 114 -5.25 23.92 -16.51
C THR A 114 -4.25 22.78 -16.32
N PHE A 115 -3.64 22.70 -15.14
CA PHE A 115 -2.55 21.77 -14.85
C PHE A 115 -2.93 20.74 -13.80
N CYS A 116 -2.26 19.59 -13.79
CA CYS A 116 -2.45 18.56 -12.77
C CYS A 116 -1.59 18.76 -11.51
N ASP A 117 -0.80 19.85 -11.44
CA ASP A 117 -0.02 20.23 -10.27
C ASP A 117 -0.24 21.72 -9.93
N PRO A 118 -0.93 22.05 -8.82
CA PRO A 118 -1.56 21.11 -7.89
C PRO A 118 -2.78 20.39 -8.50
N ASN A 119 -3.00 19.12 -8.14
CA ASN A 119 -4.09 18.31 -8.71
C ASN A 119 -5.47 18.95 -8.41
N PRO A 120 -6.21 19.41 -9.44
CA PRO A 120 -7.50 20.07 -9.25
C PRO A 120 -8.65 19.07 -9.04
N CYS A 121 -8.42 17.78 -9.24
CA CYS A 121 -9.46 16.75 -9.23
C CYS A 121 -9.90 16.41 -7.81
N ARG A 122 -11.21 16.19 -7.64
CA ARG A 122 -11.76 15.73 -6.36
C ARG A 122 -11.10 14.42 -5.98
N GLN A 123 -10.42 14.42 -4.84
CA GLN A 123 -9.83 13.20 -4.31
C GLN A 123 -10.95 12.30 -3.74
N PRO A 124 -10.84 10.97 -3.91
CA PRO A 124 -11.73 10.07 -3.19
C PRO A 124 -11.61 10.34 -1.69
N GLU A 125 -12.76 10.43 -1.01
CA GLU A 125 -12.83 10.61 0.46
C GLU A 125 -13.22 9.29 1.16
N ASP A 126 -13.57 8.29 0.36
CA ASP A 126 -14.04 6.98 0.78
C ASP A 126 -13.01 5.90 0.43
N GLY A 127 -13.09 4.78 1.13
CA GLY A 127 -12.20 3.63 0.97
C GLY A 127 -12.85 2.34 1.44
N ALA A 128 -12.16 1.22 1.25
CA ALA A 128 -12.65 -0.09 1.68
C ALA A 128 -12.71 -0.18 3.22
N CYS A 129 -13.90 -0.47 3.73
CA CYS A 129 -14.16 -0.82 5.12
C CYS A 129 -14.58 -2.28 5.23
N CYS A 130 -13.82 -3.05 6.01
CA CYS A 130 -14.04 -4.46 6.23
C CYS A 130 -14.80 -4.70 7.54
N ILE A 131 -16.01 -5.24 7.41
CA ILE A 131 -16.83 -5.70 8.53
C ILE A 131 -16.69 -7.22 8.60
N GLY A 132 -15.71 -7.69 9.37
CA GLY A 132 -15.28 -9.09 9.32
C GLY A 132 -14.59 -9.43 8.00
N SER A 133 -14.70 -10.67 7.55
CA SER A 133 -13.98 -11.19 6.38
C SER A 133 -14.74 -11.15 5.07
N GLU A 134 -16.07 -11.20 5.11
CA GLU A 134 -16.90 -11.37 3.91
C GLU A 134 -17.58 -10.08 3.46
N GLU A 135 -17.64 -9.05 4.31
CA GLU A 135 -18.35 -7.82 4.03
C GLU A 135 -17.39 -6.64 3.86
N CYS A 136 -17.24 -6.18 2.61
CA CYS A 136 -16.53 -4.96 2.27
C CYS A 136 -17.53 -3.88 1.82
N ARG A 137 -17.39 -2.67 2.33
CA ARG A 137 -18.15 -1.50 1.86
C ARG A 137 -17.21 -0.32 1.59
N VAL A 138 -17.44 0.41 0.51
CA VAL A 138 -16.76 1.68 0.26
C VAL A 138 -17.47 2.78 1.05
N VAL A 139 -16.82 3.30 2.08
CA VAL A 139 -17.35 4.33 2.99
C VAL A 139 -16.22 5.26 3.45
N SER A 140 -16.58 6.40 4.03
CA SER A 140 -15.58 7.29 4.64
C SER A 140 -14.94 6.66 5.87
N GLU A 141 -13.72 7.09 6.20
CA GLU A 141 -12.98 6.60 7.38
C GLU A 141 -13.82 6.68 8.67
N SER A 142 -14.48 7.83 8.89
CA SER A 142 -15.34 8.06 10.06
C SER A 142 -16.59 7.18 10.10
N SER A 143 -17.02 6.66 8.95
CA SER A 143 -18.22 5.81 8.83
C SER A 143 -17.88 4.32 8.88
N CYS A 144 -16.59 3.97 8.94
CA CYS A 144 -16.17 2.58 8.98
C CYS A 144 -16.38 1.97 10.38
N MET A 145 -17.22 0.94 10.47
CA MET A 145 -17.50 0.20 11.71
C MET A 145 -16.58 -1.02 11.90
N GLY A 146 -15.49 -1.10 11.12
CA GLY A 146 -14.56 -2.21 11.11
C GLY A 146 -13.16 -1.74 10.73
N ILE A 147 -12.48 -2.48 9.86
CA ILE A 147 -11.10 -2.16 9.47
C ILE A 147 -11.13 -1.32 8.20
N PHE A 148 -10.69 -0.07 8.31
CA PHE A 148 -10.53 0.80 7.16
C PHE A 148 -9.17 0.53 6.51
N LEU A 149 -9.17 0.03 5.27
CA LEU A 149 -7.94 -0.32 4.54
C LEU A 149 -7.27 0.90 3.88
N GLY A 150 -7.97 2.04 3.83
CA GLY A 150 -7.48 3.29 3.28
C GLY A 150 -8.34 3.82 2.13
N ILE A 151 -8.19 5.13 1.88
CA ILE A 151 -8.87 5.85 0.79
C ILE A 151 -8.47 5.26 -0.57
N GLY A 152 -9.46 5.15 -1.48
CA GLY A 152 -9.24 4.67 -2.84
C GLY A 152 -9.06 3.15 -2.97
N VAL A 153 -9.03 2.39 -1.87
CA VAL A 153 -9.02 0.93 -1.91
C VAL A 153 -10.41 0.42 -2.33
N PRO A 154 -10.55 -0.34 -3.44
CA PRO A 154 -11.84 -0.85 -3.90
C PRO A 154 -12.27 -2.10 -3.11
N CYS A 155 -13.57 -2.39 -3.10
CA CYS A 155 -14.12 -3.62 -2.51
C CYS A 155 -14.25 -4.78 -3.52
N ASP A 156 -13.87 -4.58 -4.78
CA ASP A 156 -13.90 -5.63 -5.80
C ASP A 156 -12.54 -5.67 -6.54
N PRO A 157 -11.78 -6.78 -6.45
CA PRO A 157 -12.04 -7.96 -5.63
C PRO A 157 -12.04 -7.64 -4.12
N ASN A 158 -12.79 -8.40 -3.31
CA ASN A 158 -12.89 -8.17 -1.86
C ASN A 158 -11.50 -8.21 -1.20
N PRO A 159 -10.98 -7.07 -0.70
CA PRO A 159 -9.65 -6.99 -0.09
C PRO A 159 -9.65 -7.41 1.39
N CYS A 160 -10.81 -7.74 1.96
CA CYS A 160 -10.93 -8.00 3.38
C CYS A 160 -10.20 -9.29 3.79
N PRO A 161 -9.49 -9.28 4.94
CA PRO A 161 -8.81 -10.48 5.42
C PRO A 161 -9.82 -11.61 5.61
N ALA A 162 -9.58 -12.76 4.97
CA ALA A 162 -10.53 -13.87 4.94
C ALA A 162 -10.86 -14.45 6.33
N VAL A 163 -10.05 -14.15 7.35
CA VAL A 163 -10.22 -14.58 8.75
C VAL A 163 -9.58 -13.56 9.69
N ILE A 164 -10.26 -13.20 10.79
CA ILE A 164 -9.63 -12.47 11.91
C ILE A 164 -8.90 -13.51 12.75
N THR A 165 -7.67 -13.81 12.38
CA THR A 165 -6.76 -14.65 13.17
C THR A 165 -5.81 -13.78 13.99
N GLY A 166 -5.21 -14.40 14.99
CA GLY A 166 -4.24 -13.77 15.88
C GLY A 166 -3.35 -14.83 16.52
N ALA A 167 -2.27 -14.37 17.14
CA ALA A 167 -1.33 -15.23 17.83
C ALA A 167 -1.90 -15.72 19.16
N CYS A 168 -1.88 -17.04 19.33
CA CYS A 168 -2.29 -17.73 20.54
C CYS A 168 -1.06 -18.39 21.16
N CYS A 169 -0.77 -18.04 22.41
CA CYS A 169 0.32 -18.64 23.18
C CYS A 169 -0.19 -19.80 24.01
N LEU A 170 0.30 -20.99 23.70
CA LEU A 170 0.05 -22.22 24.45
C LEU A 170 1.29 -22.51 25.31
N GLY A 171 1.28 -22.08 26.57
CA GLY A 171 2.47 -22.14 27.42
C GLY A 171 3.59 -21.21 26.93
N SER A 172 4.82 -21.42 27.41
CA SER A 172 5.92 -20.44 27.29
C SER A 172 6.66 -20.40 25.94
N ALA A 173 6.32 -21.25 24.97
CA ALA A 173 7.08 -21.34 23.70
C ALA A 173 6.31 -21.96 22.53
N GLN A 174 4.98 -22.05 22.58
CA GLN A 174 4.19 -22.53 21.43
C GLN A 174 3.24 -21.44 20.97
N CYS A 175 3.62 -20.74 19.91
CA CYS A 175 2.74 -19.80 19.21
C CYS A 175 1.98 -20.49 18.09
N LEU A 176 0.67 -20.27 18.04
CA LEU A 176 -0.20 -20.70 16.95
C LEU A 176 -1.04 -19.52 16.44
N VAL A 177 -1.05 -19.30 15.12
CA VAL A 177 -2.00 -18.36 14.50
C VAL A 177 -3.35 -19.08 14.36
N THR A 178 -4.34 -18.62 15.11
CA THR A 178 -5.68 -19.25 15.17
C THR A 178 -6.76 -18.20 15.44
N PHE A 179 -8.01 -18.61 15.60
CA PHE A 179 -9.11 -17.74 16.00
C PHE A 179 -9.15 -17.56 17.52
N ARG A 180 -9.66 -16.42 17.97
CA ARG A 180 -9.84 -16.14 19.41
C ARG A 180 -10.56 -17.28 20.15
N ALA A 181 -11.66 -17.76 19.58
CA ALA A 181 -12.47 -18.81 20.19
C ALA A 181 -11.74 -20.16 20.28
N GLU A 182 -10.88 -20.48 19.32
CA GLU A 182 -10.09 -21.70 19.33
C GLU A 182 -8.93 -21.57 20.34
N CYS A 183 -8.30 -20.39 20.41
CA CYS A 183 -7.30 -20.09 21.44
C CYS A 183 -7.86 -20.23 22.87
N ASP A 184 -9.01 -19.60 23.14
CA ASP A 184 -9.70 -19.71 24.43
C ASP A 184 -10.10 -21.18 24.73
N GLY A 185 -10.51 -21.93 23.69
CA GLY A 185 -10.84 -23.36 23.79
C GLY A 185 -9.65 -24.24 24.14
N MET A 186 -8.43 -23.83 23.78
CA MET A 186 -7.17 -24.48 24.13
C MET A 186 -6.58 -23.97 25.45
N LEU A 187 -7.25 -23.05 26.16
CA LEU A 187 -6.74 -22.36 27.35
C LEU A 187 -5.44 -21.58 27.07
N GLY A 188 -5.28 -21.06 25.86
CA GLY A 188 -4.14 -20.23 25.47
C GLY A 188 -4.32 -18.75 25.81
N ASP A 189 -3.19 -18.04 25.86
CA ASP A 189 -3.16 -16.59 26.01
C ASP A 189 -3.24 -15.94 24.62
N TRP A 190 -4.31 -15.18 24.38
CA TRP A 190 -4.50 -14.46 23.12
C TRP A 190 -3.70 -13.17 23.10
N MET A 191 -2.79 -13.04 22.13
CA MET A 191 -1.89 -11.88 22.04
C MET A 191 -2.51 -10.69 21.33
N GLY A 192 -3.56 -10.89 20.53
CA GLY A 192 -4.29 -9.83 19.84
C GLY A 192 -4.69 -10.22 18.43
N ASP A 193 -5.66 -9.50 17.89
CA ASP A 193 -6.11 -9.68 16.51
C ASP A 193 -5.00 -9.22 15.56
N PHE A 194 -4.78 -9.95 14.46
CA PHE A 194 -3.75 -9.70 13.45
C PHE A 194 -2.29 -9.81 13.91
N LEU A 195 -2.03 -10.16 15.16
CA LEU A 195 -0.69 -10.60 15.54
C LEU A 195 -0.42 -11.98 14.95
N ASP A 196 0.74 -12.17 14.33
CA ASP A 196 1.23 -13.49 13.93
C ASP A 196 2.30 -14.00 14.90
N CYS A 197 2.90 -15.14 14.57
CA CYS A 197 3.94 -15.76 15.38
C CYS A 197 5.36 -15.33 14.96
N GLU A 198 5.52 -14.21 14.25
CA GLU A 198 6.82 -13.76 13.78
C GLU A 198 6.99 -12.23 13.88
N PRO A 199 7.81 -11.73 14.84
CA PRO A 199 8.59 -12.49 15.84
C PRO A 199 7.70 -13.17 16.88
N ASP A 200 8.12 -14.33 17.41
CA ASP A 200 7.31 -15.14 18.34
C ASP A 200 6.90 -14.31 19.58
N PRO A 201 5.61 -13.94 19.70
CA PRO A 201 5.13 -13.13 20.82
C PRO A 201 5.03 -13.96 22.13
N CYS A 202 5.16 -15.29 22.05
CA CYS A 202 5.08 -16.19 23.18
C CYS A 202 6.42 -16.40 23.88
N GLU A 203 7.53 -16.01 23.25
CA GLU A 203 8.80 -15.94 23.94
C GLU A 203 8.74 -14.81 24.99
N SER A 204 8.54 -15.21 26.25
CA SER A 204 8.62 -14.27 27.36
C SER A 204 10.07 -13.78 27.47
N THR A 205 10.26 -12.50 27.18
CA THR A 205 11.55 -11.83 27.38
C THR A 205 11.52 -11.06 28.68
N GLY A 206 12.68 -11.00 29.32
CA GLY A 206 12.90 -10.28 30.56
C GLY A 206 14.28 -9.65 30.56
N ALA A 207 14.57 -8.88 31.60
CA ALA A 207 15.87 -8.28 31.78
C ALA A 207 16.90 -9.34 32.12
N CYS A 208 17.95 -9.39 31.31
CA CYS A 208 19.15 -10.15 31.55
C CYS A 208 20.24 -9.19 32.02
N CYS A 209 20.58 -9.24 33.30
CA CYS A 209 21.58 -8.38 33.92
C CYS A 209 22.96 -9.04 33.87
N PHE A 210 23.98 -8.31 33.45
CA PHE A 210 25.37 -8.75 33.43
C PHE A 210 26.18 -8.09 34.56
N ALA A 211 27.32 -8.70 34.93
CA ALA A 211 28.15 -8.25 36.04
C ALA A 211 28.74 -6.84 35.88
N ASP A 212 28.81 -6.32 34.65
CA ASP A 212 29.26 -4.95 34.36
C ASP A 212 28.12 -3.91 34.48
N GLY A 213 26.93 -4.34 34.90
CA GLY A 213 25.72 -3.53 35.00
C GLY A 213 24.98 -3.34 33.68
N SER A 214 25.46 -3.92 32.58
CA SER A 214 24.73 -3.91 31.32
C SER A 214 23.48 -4.79 31.40
N CYS A 215 22.48 -4.48 30.58
CA CYS A 215 21.24 -5.23 30.54
C CYS A 215 20.74 -5.41 29.11
N LEU A 216 20.30 -6.64 28.81
CA LEU A 216 19.62 -6.97 27.56
C LEU A 216 18.22 -7.48 27.84
N ARG A 217 17.27 -7.20 26.96
CA ARG A 217 15.95 -7.85 27.00
C ARG A 217 15.97 -9.06 26.07
N ILE A 218 16.13 -10.24 26.66
CA ILE A 218 16.24 -11.53 25.95
C ILE A 218 15.46 -12.61 26.72
N THR A 219 15.34 -13.80 26.17
CA THR A 219 14.71 -14.93 26.86
C THR A 219 15.58 -15.43 28.02
N GLU A 220 14.99 -16.10 29.00
CA GLU A 220 15.71 -16.71 30.13
C GLU A 220 16.86 -17.62 29.66
N GLY A 221 16.59 -18.51 28.70
CA GLY A 221 17.58 -19.45 28.17
C GLY A 221 18.77 -18.75 27.49
N ASN A 222 18.51 -17.69 26.73
CA ASN A 222 19.56 -16.88 26.13
C ASN A 222 20.33 -16.10 27.20
N CYS A 223 19.66 -15.64 28.25
CA CYS A 223 20.31 -14.94 29.37
C CYS A 223 21.30 -15.83 30.11
N ILE A 224 20.87 -17.03 30.50
CA ILE A 224 21.71 -18.02 31.17
C ILE A 224 22.88 -18.42 30.26
N SER A 225 22.62 -18.64 28.97
CA SER A 225 23.66 -18.99 27.99
C SER A 225 24.68 -17.88 27.78
N ALA A 226 24.28 -16.62 27.94
CA ALA A 226 25.15 -15.45 27.89
C ALA A 226 25.91 -15.19 29.22
N GLY A 227 25.64 -15.98 30.27
CA GLY A 227 26.24 -15.81 31.60
C GLY A 227 25.66 -14.64 32.41
N GLY A 228 24.45 -14.18 32.05
CA GLY A 228 23.72 -13.15 32.79
C GLY A 228 22.72 -13.73 33.80
N LEU A 229 22.22 -12.87 34.68
CA LEU A 229 21.15 -13.17 35.63
C LEU A 229 19.80 -12.68 35.08
N PHE A 230 18.87 -13.59 34.90
CA PHE A 230 17.53 -13.26 34.43
C PHE A 230 16.68 -12.73 35.58
N ALA A 231 16.15 -11.52 35.45
CA ALA A 231 15.36 -10.86 36.49
C ALA A 231 13.89 -11.32 36.53
N GLY A 232 13.48 -12.13 35.56
CA GLY A 232 12.11 -12.65 35.41
C GLY A 232 11.40 -12.11 34.17
N ASP A 233 10.34 -12.80 33.76
CA ASP A 233 9.55 -12.46 32.58
C ASP A 233 8.88 -11.09 32.71
N GLY A 234 8.93 -10.30 31.64
CA GLY A 234 8.33 -8.96 31.58
C GLY A 234 9.09 -7.88 32.36
N VAL A 235 10.05 -8.24 33.24
CA VAL A 235 10.89 -7.28 33.94
C VAL A 235 11.73 -6.51 32.91
N THR A 236 11.62 -5.18 32.90
CA THR A 236 12.39 -4.35 31.98
C THR A 236 13.80 -4.09 32.52
N CYS A 237 14.75 -3.76 31.64
CA CYS A 237 16.08 -3.33 32.09
C CYS A 237 16.06 -2.08 32.98
N GLY A 238 15.01 -1.26 32.91
CA GLY A 238 14.82 -0.12 33.82
C GLY A 238 14.36 -0.54 35.21
N ASP A 239 13.65 -1.67 35.33
CA ASP A 239 13.06 -2.17 36.58
C ASP A 239 13.89 -3.29 37.22
N ALA A 240 14.83 -3.88 36.48
CA ALA A 240 15.63 -5.01 36.94
C ALA A 240 16.73 -4.65 37.94
N PHE A 241 16.95 -3.35 38.19
CA PHE A 241 18.00 -2.83 39.07
C PHE A 241 19.34 -3.56 38.87
N CYS A 242 19.79 -3.73 37.62
CA CYS A 242 20.99 -4.51 37.26
C CYS A 242 22.31 -3.97 37.83
N PHE A 243 22.26 -2.91 38.63
CA PHE A 243 23.39 -2.33 39.38
C PHE A 243 23.40 -2.77 40.85
N GLU A 244 22.40 -3.53 41.29
CA GLU A 244 22.25 -4.01 42.67
C GLU A 244 22.15 -5.54 42.66
N PHE A 245 23.29 -6.21 42.47
CA PHE A 245 23.33 -7.67 42.58
C PHE A 245 23.55 -8.09 44.03
N PRO A 246 22.76 -9.03 44.57
CA PRO A 246 23.16 -9.67 45.81
C PRO A 246 24.44 -10.48 45.58
N GLY A 247 25.21 -10.66 46.64
CA GLY A 247 26.50 -11.34 46.61
C GLY A 247 26.73 -12.12 47.89
N ALA A 248 27.79 -12.91 47.92
CA ALA A 248 28.21 -13.65 49.09
C ALA A 248 28.54 -12.70 50.25
N CYS A 249 27.76 -12.81 51.32
CA CYS A 249 28.01 -12.23 52.62
C CYS A 249 28.63 -13.28 53.53
N CYS A 250 29.89 -13.06 53.94
CA CYS A 250 30.62 -13.97 54.81
C CYS A 250 30.50 -13.56 56.27
N LEU A 251 29.79 -14.38 57.05
CA LEU A 251 29.66 -14.20 58.48
C LEU A 251 30.92 -14.68 59.22
N GLU A 252 31.11 -14.24 60.46
CA GLU A 252 32.29 -14.55 61.28
C GLU A 252 32.50 -16.05 61.51
N ASP A 253 31.43 -16.86 61.47
CA ASP A 253 31.49 -18.32 61.64
C ASP A 253 31.81 -19.08 60.34
N GLY A 254 32.04 -18.37 59.23
CA GLY A 254 32.27 -18.95 57.91
C GLY A 254 31.01 -19.28 57.12
N THR A 255 29.82 -18.97 57.67
CA THR A 255 28.56 -19.12 56.94
C THR A 255 28.49 -18.10 55.82
N CYS A 256 28.21 -18.57 54.60
CA CYS A 256 27.92 -17.72 53.45
C CYS A 256 26.40 -17.57 53.26
N ARG A 257 25.94 -16.33 53.06
CA ARG A 257 24.56 -16.01 52.65
C ARG A 257 24.57 -15.11 51.42
N ILE A 258 23.55 -15.20 50.57
CA ILE A 258 23.37 -14.27 49.45
C ILE A 258 22.54 -13.10 49.94
N GLU A 259 23.18 -11.94 50.11
CA GLU A 259 22.56 -10.70 50.59
C GLU A 259 23.03 -9.50 49.75
N PHE A 260 22.34 -8.37 49.81
CA PHE A 260 22.83 -7.14 49.19
C PHE A 260 23.88 -6.47 50.10
N GLU A 261 24.78 -5.68 49.52
CA GLU A 261 25.88 -5.02 50.24
C GLU A 261 25.41 -4.29 51.51
N GLY A 262 24.30 -3.55 51.44
CA GLY A 262 23.74 -2.80 52.57
C GLY A 262 23.08 -3.64 53.66
N PHE A 263 22.80 -4.92 53.40
CA PHE A 263 22.19 -5.85 54.35
C PHE A 263 23.14 -6.91 54.87
N CYS A 264 24.40 -6.94 54.39
CA CYS A 264 25.39 -7.91 54.81
C CYS A 264 25.94 -7.59 56.21
N ASP A 265 25.55 -8.39 57.21
CA ASP A 265 26.07 -8.32 58.59
C ASP A 265 27.49 -8.93 58.74
N GLY A 266 28.25 -9.02 57.64
CA GLY A 266 29.55 -9.68 57.56
C GLY A 266 30.46 -9.05 56.50
N VAL A 267 31.42 -9.83 55.98
CA VAL A 267 32.31 -9.38 54.90
C VAL A 267 31.65 -9.68 53.55
N TYR A 268 31.16 -8.63 52.90
CA TYR A 268 30.62 -8.73 51.55
C TYR A 268 31.74 -8.98 50.53
N GLN A 269 31.62 -10.07 49.76
CA GLN A 269 32.64 -10.49 48.79
C GLN A 269 32.51 -9.80 47.43
N GLY A 270 31.46 -9.01 47.24
CA GLY A 270 31.16 -8.30 45.99
C GLY A 270 29.92 -8.83 45.28
N PRO A 271 29.39 -8.05 44.32
CA PRO A 271 28.19 -8.40 43.56
C PRO A 271 28.37 -9.70 42.78
N ALA A 272 27.31 -10.51 42.74
CA ALA A 272 27.24 -11.78 42.01
C ALA A 272 28.28 -12.84 42.40
N VAL A 273 29.01 -12.67 43.51
CA VAL A 273 29.86 -13.74 44.07
C VAL A 273 28.94 -14.81 44.68
N PRO A 274 28.98 -16.07 44.21
CA PRO A 274 28.12 -17.14 44.73
C PRO A 274 28.64 -17.67 46.07
N CYS A 275 27.76 -18.30 46.86
CA CYS A 275 28.14 -19.03 48.07
C CYS A 275 28.64 -20.46 47.79
N GLU A 276 28.68 -20.88 46.53
CA GLU A 276 29.20 -22.17 46.11
C GLU A 276 30.16 -22.00 44.93
N PRO A 277 31.44 -22.42 45.05
CA PRO A 277 32.10 -22.88 46.28
C PRO A 277 32.15 -21.77 47.35
N ASN A 278 32.05 -22.14 48.63
CA ASN A 278 32.00 -21.16 49.73
C ASN A 278 33.24 -20.27 49.73
N PRO A 279 33.10 -18.95 49.47
CA PRO A 279 34.23 -18.02 49.41
C PRO A 279 34.71 -17.55 50.80
N CYS A 280 34.01 -17.95 51.87
CA CYS A 280 34.28 -17.49 53.23
C CYS A 280 35.45 -18.27 53.84
N ASP A 281 36.63 -17.67 53.81
CA ASP A 281 37.78 -18.17 54.55
C ASP A 281 37.51 -18.07 56.06
N VAL A 282 37.29 -19.21 56.71
CA VAL A 282 37.35 -19.25 58.19
C VAL A 282 38.79 -19.00 58.59
N VAL A 283 39.10 -17.81 59.14
CA VAL A 283 40.34 -17.63 59.88
C VAL A 283 40.29 -18.66 61.01
N PRO A 284 41.18 -19.68 61.04
CA PRO A 284 41.16 -20.65 62.13
C PRO A 284 41.45 -19.84 63.39
N SER A 285 40.47 -19.71 64.30
CA SER A 285 40.72 -19.15 65.61
C SER A 285 41.85 -19.97 66.21
N GLN A 286 43.02 -19.35 66.36
CA GLN A 286 44.28 -19.89 66.87
C GLN A 286 44.09 -21.28 67.49
N GLN A 287 44.53 -22.34 66.80
CA GLN A 287 44.81 -23.59 67.48
C GLN A 287 45.88 -23.27 68.52
N SER A 288 45.51 -23.04 69.78
CA SER A 288 46.46 -23.10 70.88
C SER A 288 46.98 -24.53 70.86
N SER A 289 48.10 -24.73 70.17
CA SER A 289 48.72 -26.04 70.09
C SER A 289 48.95 -26.51 71.53
N TRP A 290 48.81 -27.80 71.78
CA TRP A 290 49.11 -28.40 73.09
C TRP A 290 50.53 -28.02 73.61
N GLY A 291 51.40 -27.48 72.74
CA GLY A 291 52.70 -26.92 73.09
C GLY A 291 52.65 -25.62 73.93
N GLU A 292 51.71 -24.70 73.68
CA GLU A 292 51.62 -23.44 74.44
C GLU A 292 51.07 -23.65 75.86
N ILE A 293 50.09 -24.54 76.01
CA ILE A 293 49.48 -24.85 77.32
C ILE A 293 50.51 -25.51 78.26
N LYS A 294 51.45 -26.32 77.73
CA LYS A 294 52.50 -26.97 78.54
C LYS A 294 53.62 -26.02 79.01
N ALA A 295 53.76 -24.85 78.40
CA ALA A 295 54.77 -23.87 78.81
C ALA A 295 54.36 -23.09 80.06
N THR A 296 53.06 -23.01 80.37
CA THR A 296 52.52 -22.26 81.53
C THR A 296 52.62 -23.03 82.85
N TYR A 297 52.86 -24.35 82.84
CA TYR A 297 52.94 -25.20 84.04
C TYR A 297 54.38 -25.69 84.37
N ARG A 298 55.42 -24.96 83.94
CA ARG A 298 56.81 -25.22 84.35
C ARG A 298 57.30 -24.21 85.37
#